data_AF-A0A060CMJ1-F1
#
_entry.id   AF-A0A060CMJ1-F1
#
_cell.length_a   1.000
_cell.length_b   1.000
_cell.length_c   1.000
_cell.angle_alpha   90.00
_cell.angle_beta   90.00
_cell.angle_gamma   90.00
#
_symmetry.space_group_name_H-M   'P 1'
#
loop_
_entity.id
_entity.type
_entity.pdbx_description
1 polymer ?
#
loop_
_entity_poly.entity_id
_entity_poly.type
_entity_poly.pdbx_seq_one_letter_code
_entity_poly.pdbx_strand_id
1 'polypeptide(L)'
;WLDSDDLLHSNALSHYRTLLQRWPQADVLSCGMEILGKNNQYFSLYNHPPKKWLNYLPQGNFISNPGCCVRRTLYKAVGNYNTTFLRAHDYEFWSRAAGVAKIAFTERCNIAYRLHENNLTGLGKPVDTLY
;
A
#
# COMPACT_ATOMS: atom_id res chain seq x y z
N TRP A 1 2.59 -4.33 3.86
CA TRP A 1 1.91 -5.62 3.93
C TRP A 1 2.52 -6.53 2.87
N LEU A 2 2.37 -7.85 2.96
CA LEU A 2 2.84 -8.78 1.92
C LEU A 2 1.69 -9.74 1.62
N ASP A 3 1.13 -9.65 0.43
CA ASP A 3 0.07 -10.55 -0.02
C ASP A 3 0.67 -11.92 -0.36
N SER A 4 -0.15 -12.97 -0.31
CA SER A 4 0.32 -14.37 -0.42
C SER A 4 0.90 -14.74 -1.79
N ASP A 5 0.57 -13.95 -2.81
CA ASP A 5 0.97 -14.10 -4.21
C ASP A 5 2.18 -13.22 -4.59
N ASP A 6 2.60 -12.31 -3.71
CA ASP A 6 3.67 -11.35 -3.93
C ASP A 6 5.02 -11.80 -3.35
N LEU A 7 6.10 -11.12 -3.77
CA LEU A 7 7.46 -11.38 -3.29
C LEU A 7 8.07 -10.13 -2.68
N LEU A 8 8.54 -10.25 -1.43
CA LEU A 8 9.33 -9.21 -0.80
C LEU A 8 10.77 -9.24 -1.34
N HIS A 9 11.34 -8.09 -1.65
CA HIS A 9 12.75 -8.01 -2.06
C HIS A 9 13.67 -8.43 -0.90
N SER A 10 14.79 -9.09 -1.22
CA SER A 10 15.75 -9.57 -0.21
C SER A 10 16.32 -8.47 0.68
N ASN A 11 16.38 -7.23 0.19
CA ASN A 11 16.86 -6.04 0.90
C ASN A 11 15.74 -5.20 1.56
N ALA A 12 14.47 -5.60 1.47
CA ALA A 12 13.34 -4.79 1.92
C ALA A 12 13.42 -4.41 3.41
N LEU A 13 13.80 -5.34 4.30
CA LEU A 13 13.92 -5.04 5.73
C LEU A 13 15.01 -4.00 6.03
N SER A 14 16.15 -4.09 5.34
CA SER A 14 17.23 -3.11 5.43
C SER A 14 16.76 -1.74 4.93
N HIS A 15 15.99 -1.70 3.84
CA HIS A 15 15.38 -0.48 3.36
C HIS A 15 14.40 0.13 4.37
N TYR A 16 13.45 -0.66 4.90
CA TYR A 16 12.52 -0.15 5.92
C TYR A 16 13.26 0.40 7.14
N ARG A 17 14.33 -0.26 7.59
CA ARG A 17 15.17 0.26 8.70
C ARG A 17 15.72 1.65 8.39
N THR A 18 16.32 1.85 7.22
CA THR A 18 16.84 3.15 6.80
C THR A 18 15.72 4.21 6.69
N LEU A 19 14.56 3.84 6.16
CA LEU A 19 13.43 4.76 6.00
C LEU A 19 12.81 5.14 7.35
N LEU A 20 12.73 4.20 8.30
CA LEU A 20 12.27 4.48 9.67
C LEU A 20 13.23 5.39 10.44
N GLN A 21 14.55 5.28 10.20
CA GLN A 21 15.53 6.22 10.75
C GLN A 21 15.39 7.61 10.12
N ARG A 22 15.13 7.68 8.82
CA ARG A 22 14.92 8.93 8.09
C ARG A 22 13.61 9.63 8.48
N TRP A 23 12.55 8.87 8.68
CA TRP A 23 11.21 9.36 9.02
C TRP A 23 10.68 8.70 10.29
N PRO A 24 11.26 9.00 11.46
CA PRO A 24 10.92 8.35 12.72
C PRO A 24 9.47 8.61 13.16
N GLN A 25 8.83 9.64 12.59
CA GLN A 25 7.45 10.02 12.85
C GLN A 25 6.45 9.41 11.85
N ALA A 26 6.89 8.66 10.83
CA ALA A 26 5.97 8.06 9.88
C ALA A 26 5.20 6.90 10.51
N ASP A 27 3.88 6.92 10.40
CA ASP A 27 2.98 5.82 10.71
C ASP A 27 2.85 4.82 9.56
N VAL A 28 3.03 5.29 8.32
CA VAL A 28 3.02 4.42 7.14
C VAL A 28 4.20 4.80 6.24
N LEU A 29 4.96 3.80 5.79
CA LEU A 29 5.89 3.94 4.68
C LEU A 29 5.26 3.24 3.47
N SER A 30 4.81 4.01 2.48
CA SER A 30 4.37 3.48 1.19
C SER A 30 5.56 3.47 0.23
N CYS A 31 5.58 2.54 -0.72
CA CYS A 31 6.65 2.43 -1.68
C CYS A 31 6.13 2.35 -3.12
N GLY A 32 7.04 2.55 -4.09
CA GLY A 32 6.81 2.04 -5.44
C GLY A 32 6.63 0.53 -5.43
N MET A 33 5.92 0.01 -6.43
CA MET A 33 5.77 -1.42 -6.65
C MET A 33 6.38 -1.80 -7.99
N GLU A 34 6.96 -3.00 -8.04
CA GLU A 34 7.48 -3.60 -9.25
C GLU A 34 6.51 -4.68 -9.71
N ILE A 35 6.01 -4.63 -10.95
CA ILE A 35 5.22 -5.73 -11.50
C ILE A 35 6.16 -6.86 -11.90
N LEU A 36 5.95 -8.04 -11.31
CA LEU A 36 6.63 -9.28 -11.70
C LEU A 36 6.08 -9.72 -13.06
N GLY A 37 6.84 -9.51 -14.12
CA GLY A 37 6.49 -9.86 -15.49
C GLY A 37 7.72 -10.09 -16.37
N LYS A 38 7.53 -10.21 -17.69
CA LYS A 38 8.67 -10.41 -18.63
C LYS A 38 9.60 -9.18 -18.69
N ASN A 39 9.06 -8.00 -18.42
CA ASN A 39 9.77 -6.73 -18.24
C ASN A 39 9.29 -6.11 -16.92
N ASN A 40 10.20 -5.90 -15.96
CA ASN A 40 9.85 -5.25 -14.70
C ASN A 40 9.30 -3.85 -14.96
N GLN A 41 8.05 -3.61 -14.57
CA GLN A 41 7.42 -2.29 -14.65
C GLN A 41 7.29 -1.71 -13.25
N TYR A 42 7.84 -0.51 -13.05
CA TYR A 42 7.73 0.20 -11.79
C TYR A 42 6.55 1.16 -11.85
N PHE A 43 5.69 1.12 -10.83
CA PHE A 43 4.63 2.09 -10.68
C PHE A 43 4.60 2.63 -9.25
N SER A 44 4.59 3.96 -9.14
CA SER A 44 4.18 4.67 -7.93
C SER A 44 2.75 5.10 -8.19
N LEU A 45 1.81 4.73 -7.31
CA LEU A 45 0.42 5.10 -7.51
C LEU A 45 0.30 6.62 -7.52
N TYR A 46 0.82 7.36 -6.53
CA TYR A 46 0.99 8.82 -6.60
C TYR A 46 2.10 9.30 -5.66
N ASN A 47 2.85 10.33 -6.09
CA ASN A 47 3.94 10.93 -5.33
C ASN A 47 3.50 12.29 -4.71
N HIS A 48 2.44 12.28 -3.89
CA HIS A 48 1.92 13.51 -3.27
C HIS A 48 2.59 13.82 -1.92
N PRO A 49 3.08 15.06 -1.72
CA PRO A 49 3.67 15.45 -0.45
C PRO A 49 2.67 15.36 0.71
N PRO A 50 3.12 15.10 1.95
CA PRO A 50 2.26 14.66 3.05
C PRO A 50 1.02 15.47 3.41
N LYS A 51 1.02 16.76 3.07
CA LYS A 51 0.06 17.74 3.57
C LYS A 51 -1.28 17.79 2.83
N LYS A 52 -1.46 17.08 1.71
CA LYS A 52 -2.64 17.23 0.82
C LYS A 52 -3.46 15.95 0.58
N TRP A 53 -3.25 14.90 1.36
CA TRP A 53 -3.77 13.55 1.10
C TRP A 53 -5.30 13.40 1.13
N LEU A 54 -6.00 14.13 2.01
CA LEU A 54 -7.47 14.10 2.07
C LEU A 54 -8.10 14.44 0.71
N ASN A 55 -7.44 15.28 -0.09
CA ASN A 55 -7.97 15.69 -1.39
C ASN A 55 -7.80 14.63 -2.47
N TYR A 56 -6.91 13.65 -2.27
CA TYR A 56 -6.58 12.63 -3.26
C TYR A 56 -7.20 11.28 -2.98
N LEU A 57 -7.51 10.95 -1.71
CA LEU A 57 -8.19 9.69 -1.40
C LEU A 57 -9.49 9.53 -2.21
N PRO A 58 -10.39 10.54 -2.30
CA PRO A 58 -11.58 10.44 -3.14
C PRO A 58 -11.32 10.20 -4.64
N GLN A 59 -10.10 10.49 -5.11
CA GLN A 59 -9.69 10.28 -6.51
C GLN A 59 -9.16 8.87 -6.76
N GLY A 60 -8.87 8.11 -5.69
CA GLY A 60 -8.41 6.72 -5.77
C GLY A 60 -7.42 6.36 -4.67
N ASN A 61 -7.18 5.06 -4.55
CA ASN A 61 -6.20 4.55 -3.60
C ASN A 61 -4.77 4.79 -4.12
N PHE A 62 -4.02 5.64 -3.41
CA PHE A 62 -2.63 5.95 -3.75
C PHE A 62 -1.61 5.40 -2.75
N ILE A 63 -2.09 4.77 -1.67
CA ILE A 63 -1.26 4.13 -0.67
C ILE A 63 -1.23 2.64 -1.00
N SER A 64 -0.07 2.13 -1.38
CA SER A 64 0.06 0.72 -1.73
C SER A 64 -0.18 -0.14 -0.49
N ASN A 65 -1.12 -1.09 -0.53
CA ASN A 65 -1.19 -2.13 0.49
C ASN A 65 0.03 -3.08 0.41
N PRO A 66 0.40 -3.57 -0.79
CA PRO A 66 1.60 -4.34 -0.95
C PRO A 66 2.83 -3.46 -0.68
N GLY A 67 3.80 -4.00 0.06
CA GLY A 67 5.08 -3.33 0.32
C GLY A 67 5.01 -2.17 1.30
N CYS A 68 3.86 -1.83 1.89
CA CYS A 68 3.84 -0.81 2.94
C CYS A 68 4.45 -1.32 4.26
N CYS A 69 5.05 -0.42 5.03
CA CYS A 69 5.39 -0.66 6.43
C CYS A 69 4.49 0.20 7.32
N VAL A 70 3.70 -0.43 8.18
CA VAL A 70 2.70 0.27 9.02
C VAL A 70 3.10 0.17 10.49
N ARG A 71 3.11 1.30 11.17
CA ARG A 71 3.37 1.40 12.60
C ARG A 71 2.24 0.76 13.39
N ARG A 72 2.59 -0.10 14.35
CA ARG A 72 1.61 -0.82 15.17
C ARG A 72 0.60 0.09 15.88
N THR A 73 1.03 1.28 16.30
CA THR A 73 0.17 2.25 16.98
C THR A 73 -0.96 2.77 16.09
N LEU A 74 -0.80 2.78 14.77
CA LEU A 74 -1.87 3.19 13.87
C LEU A 74 -3.07 2.25 13.96
N TYR A 75 -2.86 0.94 13.97
CA TYR A 75 -3.93 -0.05 14.16
C TYR A 75 -4.68 0.13 15.50
N LYS A 76 -3.98 0.58 16.55
CA LYS A 76 -4.62 0.90 17.83
C LYS A 76 -5.49 2.16 17.74
N ALA A 77 -5.09 3.13 16.92
CA ALA A 77 -5.79 4.40 16.77
C ALA A 77 -7.03 4.28 15.87
N VAL A 78 -6.94 3.52 14.77
CA VAL A 78 -8.02 3.46 13.77
C VAL A 78 -8.78 2.13 13.76
N GLY A 79 -8.27 1.09 14.42
CA GLY A 79 -8.79 -0.29 14.35
C GLY A 79 -8.09 -1.12 13.27
N ASN A 80 -8.34 -2.43 13.24
CA ASN A 80 -7.77 -3.34 12.23
C ASN A 80 -8.45 -3.17 10.86
N TYR A 81 -8.06 -3.98 9.87
CA TYR A 81 -8.83 -4.12 8.63
C TYR A 81 -10.23 -4.64 8.93
N ASN A 82 -11.24 -4.06 8.27
CA ASN A 82 -12.61 -4.53 8.37
C ASN A 82 -12.81 -5.74 7.46
N THR A 83 -13.07 -6.91 8.06
CA THR A 83 -13.23 -8.17 7.32
C THR A 83 -14.51 -8.26 6.50
N THR A 84 -15.46 -7.32 6.65
CA THR A 84 -16.63 -7.24 5.76
C THR A 84 -16.28 -6.67 4.39
N PHE A 85 -15.11 -6.03 4.23
CA PHE A 85 -14.63 -5.52 2.95
C PHE A 85 -13.82 -6.59 2.23
N LEU A 86 -14.48 -7.42 1.42
CA LEU A 86 -13.81 -8.49 0.66
C LEU A 86 -12.92 -7.95 -0.46
N ARG A 87 -13.20 -6.72 -0.93
CA ARG A 87 -12.36 -5.94 -1.85
C ARG A 87 -12.13 -4.55 -1.26
N ALA A 88 -11.04 -3.91 -1.67
CA ALA A 88 -10.69 -2.54 -1.26
C ALA A 88 -10.62 -2.34 0.28
N HIS A 89 -10.31 -3.41 1.03
CA HIS A 89 -10.13 -3.36 2.48
C HIS A 89 -9.02 -2.39 2.90
N ASP A 90 -8.01 -2.26 2.05
CA ASP A 90 -6.91 -1.31 2.20
C ASP A 90 -7.40 0.12 2.01
N TYR A 91 -8.15 0.41 0.96
CA TYR A 91 -8.73 1.72 0.72
C TYR A 91 -9.68 2.14 1.85
N GLU A 92 -10.48 1.20 2.39
CA GLU A 92 -11.29 1.42 3.59
C GLU A 92 -10.43 1.78 4.81
N PHE A 93 -9.37 1.01 5.09
CA PHE A 93 -8.45 1.26 6.19
C PHE A 93 -7.74 2.62 6.04
N TRP A 94 -7.28 2.96 4.85
CA TRP A 94 -6.64 4.25 4.56
C TRP A 94 -7.60 5.42 4.70
N SER A 95 -8.89 5.22 4.37
CA SER A 95 -9.92 6.23 4.55
C SER A 95 -10.13 6.58 6.03
N ARG A 96 -10.09 5.59 6.92
CA ARG A 96 -10.10 5.83 8.39
C ARG A 96 -8.80 6.44 8.92
N ALA A 97 -7.66 6.07 8.32
CA ALA A 97 -6.36 6.63 8.68
C ALA A 97 -6.14 8.06 8.16
N ALA A 98 -7.00 8.53 7.26
CA ALA A 98 -6.94 9.86 6.69
C ALA A 98 -7.04 10.93 7.78
N GLY A 99 -6.09 11.87 7.80
CA GLY A 99 -6.03 12.93 8.81
C GLY A 99 -5.40 12.52 10.15
N VAL A 100 -5.17 11.23 10.39
CA VAL A 100 -4.52 10.71 11.61
C VAL A 100 -3.09 10.23 11.32
N ALA A 101 -2.89 9.47 10.25
CA ALA A 101 -1.61 8.87 9.92
C ALA A 101 -0.63 9.87 9.31
N LYS A 102 0.66 9.76 9.67
CA LYS A 102 1.78 10.37 8.96
C LYS A 102 2.38 9.36 7.98
N ILE A 103 2.12 9.51 6.70
CA ILE A 103 2.66 8.66 5.64
C ILE A 103 3.95 9.28 5.06
N ALA A 104 4.94 8.46 4.75
CA ALA A 104 6.05 8.84 3.89
C ALA A 104 6.10 7.90 2.68
N PHE A 105 6.55 8.45 1.56
CA PHE A 105 6.67 7.71 0.32
C PHE A 105 8.14 7.54 -0.06
N THR A 106 8.46 6.38 -0.64
CA THR A 106 9.73 6.15 -1.33
C THR A 106 9.49 5.56 -2.70
N GLU A 107 10.25 6.02 -3.69
CA GLU A 107 10.24 5.41 -5.03
C GLU A 107 10.91 4.03 -5.06
N ARG A 108 11.67 3.68 -4.01
CA ARG A 108 12.34 2.37 -3.92
C ARG A 108 11.30 1.26 -3.78
N CYS A 109 11.37 0.27 -4.66
CA CYS A 109 10.52 -0.90 -4.57
C CYS A 109 11.05 -1.85 -3.50
N ASN A 110 10.16 -2.23 -2.58
CA ASN A 110 10.44 -3.26 -1.57
C ASN A 110 9.71 -4.57 -1.89
N ILE A 111 8.84 -4.56 -2.89
CA ILE A 111 7.95 -5.65 -3.24
C ILE A 111 7.84 -5.78 -4.77
N ALA A 112 7.83 -7.03 -5.20
CA ALA A 112 7.44 -7.43 -6.54
C ALA A 112 5.99 -7.94 -6.48
N TYR A 113 5.08 -7.16 -7.07
CA TYR A 113 3.67 -7.45 -7.22
C TYR A 113 3.45 -8.44 -8.36
N ARG A 114 2.88 -9.61 -8.07
CA ARG A 114 2.68 -10.64 -9.09
C ARG A 114 1.37 -10.40 -9.84
N LEU A 115 1.47 -10.09 -11.14
CA LEU A 115 0.29 -9.95 -11.99
C LEU A 115 -0.09 -11.31 -12.64
N HIS A 116 -1.35 -11.72 -12.46
CA HIS A 116 -1.97 -12.93 -12.99
C HIS A 116 -3.51 -12.82 -13.07
N GLU A 117 -4.12 -13.78 -13.76
CA GLU A 117 -5.57 -13.79 -14.04
C GLU A 117 -6.44 -13.86 -12.78
N ASN A 118 -5.88 -14.34 -11.67
CA ASN A 118 -6.59 -14.50 -10.40
C ASN A 118 -6.38 -13.35 -9.37
N ASN A 119 -5.60 -12.30 -9.67
CA ASN A 119 -5.54 -11.15 -8.74
C ASN A 119 -6.94 -10.58 -8.47
N LEU A 120 -7.17 -10.09 -7.26
CA LEU A 120 -8.43 -9.43 -6.88
C LEU A 120 -8.70 -8.14 -7.66
N THR A 121 -7.64 -7.54 -8.21
CA THR A 121 -7.67 -6.30 -9.01
C THR A 121 -7.29 -6.60 -10.46
N GLY A 122 -7.84 -5.83 -11.40
CA GLY A 122 -7.52 -5.93 -12.83
C GLY A 122 -8.54 -5.24 -13.72
N LEU A 123 -8.07 -4.46 -14.70
CA LEU A 123 -8.94 -3.84 -15.72
C LEU A 123 -9.68 -4.93 -16.51
N GLY A 124 -11.01 -4.83 -16.57
CA GLY A 124 -11.85 -5.76 -17.31
C GLY A 124 -12.17 -7.08 -16.59
N LYS A 125 -11.74 -7.26 -15.32
CA LYS A 125 -12.22 -8.40 -14.54
C LYS A 125 -13.69 -8.19 -14.16
N PRO A 126 -14.56 -9.22 -14.31
CA PRO A 126 -15.92 -9.16 -13.82
C PRO A 126 -15.89 -8.85 -12.32
N VAL A 127 -16.55 -7.77 -11.93
CA VAL A 127 -16.77 -7.49 -10.51
C VAL A 127 -17.85 -8.47 -10.06
N ASP A 128 -17.43 -9.52 -9.37
CA ASP A 128 -18.40 -10.36 -8.66
C ASP A 128 -19.08 -9.50 -7.58
N THR A 129 -20.38 -9.27 -7.74
CA THR A 129 -21.22 -8.45 -6.85
C THR A 129 -22.11 -9.29 -5.95
N LEU A 130 -21.98 -10.63 -6.00
CA LEU A 130 -22.82 -11.57 -5.27
C LEU A 130 -22.32 -11.90 -3.85
N TYR A 131 -21.40 -11.10 -3.33
CA TYR A 131 -20.92 -11.21 -1.95
C TYR A 131 -21.94 -10.67 -0.93
#